data_AF-A0A350YEC6-F1
#
_entry.id   AF-A0A350YEC6-F1
#
_cell.length_a   1.000
_cell.length_b   1.000
_cell.length_c   1.000
_cell.angle_alpha   90.00
_cell.angle_beta   90.00
_cell.angle_gamma   90.00
#
_symmetry.space_group_name_H-M   'P 1'
#
loop_
_entity.id
_entity.type
_entity.pdbx_description
1 polymer ?
#
loop_
_entity_poly.entity_id
_entity_poly.type
_entity_poly.pdbx_seq_one_letter_code
_entity_poly.pdbx_strand_id
1 'polypeptide(L)'
;MKTSEVLSRYAVGQRDFRGVNLMGAQLKKANLSYANLSGADLRGANLTAANLSHANLDSAVMTGANLTEANLTGVNLSQTDIGEVNLTQANLRGAIMPDGAIHA
;
A
#
# COMPACT_ATOMS: atom_id res chain seq x y z
N MET A 1 -0.34 -15.58 1.85
CA MET A 1 -0.10 -15.32 3.28
C MET A 1 -1.38 -14.73 3.86
N LYS A 2 -1.76 -15.02 5.10
CA LYS A 2 -2.95 -14.39 5.69
C LYS A 2 -2.64 -12.97 6.15
N THR A 3 -3.64 -12.09 6.16
CA THR A 3 -3.49 -10.70 6.63
C THR A 3 -2.94 -10.63 8.06
N SER A 4 -3.44 -11.48 8.97
CA SER A 4 -2.96 -11.54 10.36
C SER A 4 -1.47 -11.86 10.44
N GLU A 5 -0.96 -12.70 9.55
CA GLU A 5 0.44 -13.09 9.53
C GLU A 5 1.36 -11.93 9.11
N VAL A 6 0.94 -11.12 8.12
CA VAL A 6 1.65 -9.88 7.76
C VAL A 6 1.78 -8.98 8.99
N LEU A 7 0.67 -8.76 9.70
CA LEU A 7 0.63 -7.83 10.83
C LEU A 7 1.46 -8.35 12.02
N SER A 8 1.40 -9.64 12.33
CA SER A 8 2.22 -10.26 13.38
C SER A 8 3.71 -10.18 13.05
N ARG A 9 4.09 -10.45 11.80
CA ARG A 9 5.48 -10.33 11.32
C ARG A 9 5.95 -8.87 11.35
N TYR A 10 5.10 -7.94 10.93
CA TYR A 10 5.41 -6.51 10.98
C TYR A 10 5.65 -6.02 12.41
N ALA A 11 4.84 -6.48 13.36
CA ALA A 11 4.94 -6.13 14.78
C ALA A 11 6.29 -6.55 15.39
N VAL A 12 6.91 -7.63 14.90
CA VAL A 12 8.23 -8.09 15.35
C VAL A 12 9.39 -7.54 14.52
N GLY A 13 9.14 -6.53 13.67
CA GLY A 13 10.17 -5.83 12.92
C GLY A 13 10.40 -6.34 11.49
N GLN A 14 9.69 -7.37 11.02
CA GLN A 14 9.79 -7.78 9.62
C GLN A 14 9.24 -6.67 8.72
N ARG A 15 9.96 -6.37 7.64
CA ARG A 15 9.53 -5.40 6.62
C ARG A 15 9.45 -5.99 5.22
N ASP A 16 10.06 -7.14 4.99
CA ASP A 16 10.01 -7.80 3.69
C ASP A 16 8.74 -8.65 3.54
N PHE A 17 7.86 -8.20 2.65
CA PHE A 17 6.60 -8.82 2.25
C PHE A 17 6.46 -8.81 0.73
N ARG A 18 7.57 -8.94 -0.01
CA ARG A 18 7.55 -8.93 -1.47
C ARG A 18 6.72 -10.07 -2.04
N GLY A 19 5.96 -9.80 -3.10
CA GLY A 19 5.20 -10.81 -3.84
C GLY A 19 4.07 -11.47 -3.04
N VAL A 20 3.71 -10.94 -1.88
CA VAL A 20 2.65 -11.56 -1.05
C VAL A 20 1.29 -11.39 -1.73
N ASN A 21 0.49 -12.44 -1.69
CA ASN A 21 -0.92 -12.35 -2.07
C ASN A 21 -1.75 -11.87 -0.86
N LEU A 22 -2.31 -10.68 -1.00
CA LEU A 22 -3.21 -9.98 -0.08
C LEU A 22 -4.49 -9.51 -0.78
N MET A 23 -4.90 -10.20 -1.84
CA MET A 23 -6.15 -9.91 -2.54
C MET A 23 -7.33 -9.96 -1.56
N GLY A 24 -8.13 -8.88 -1.51
CA GLY A 24 -9.26 -8.74 -0.60
C GLY A 24 -8.90 -8.61 0.89
N ALA A 25 -7.62 -8.45 1.24
CA ALA A 25 -7.16 -8.39 2.62
C ALA A 25 -7.81 -7.24 3.40
N GLN A 26 -8.14 -7.49 4.68
CA GLN A 26 -8.68 -6.49 5.59
C GLN A 26 -7.55 -5.85 6.41
N LEU A 27 -6.98 -4.76 5.88
CA LEU A 27 -5.83 -4.03 6.43
C LEU A 27 -6.21 -2.61 6.93
N LYS A 28 -7.49 -2.40 7.29
CA LYS A 28 -7.98 -1.12 7.81
C LYS A 28 -7.14 -0.69 9.02
N LYS A 29 -6.62 0.55 9.00
CA LYS A 29 -5.76 1.14 10.03
C LYS A 29 -4.45 0.37 10.30
N ALA A 30 -4.05 -0.55 9.41
CA ALA A 30 -2.80 -1.26 9.58
C ALA A 30 -1.59 -0.31 9.49
N ASN A 31 -0.58 -0.56 10.30
CA ASN A 31 0.73 0.08 10.12
C ASN A 31 1.61 -0.81 9.25
N LEU A 32 1.99 -0.30 8.08
CA LEU A 32 2.86 -0.94 7.10
C LEU A 32 3.90 0.08 6.57
N SER A 33 4.25 1.09 7.37
CA SER A 33 5.25 2.07 6.96
C SER A 33 6.61 1.42 6.73
N TYR A 34 7.31 1.87 5.70
CA TYR A 34 8.58 1.31 5.25
C TYR A 34 8.53 -0.20 4.92
N ALA A 35 7.34 -0.80 4.79
CA ALA A 35 7.23 -2.19 4.36
C ALA A 35 7.64 -2.31 2.89
N ASN A 36 8.35 -3.37 2.56
CA ASN A 36 8.59 -3.77 1.19
C ASN A 36 7.46 -4.69 0.73
N LEU A 37 6.53 -4.11 -0.03
CA LEU A 37 5.38 -4.78 -0.64
C LEU A 37 5.56 -4.85 -2.17
N SER A 38 6.80 -4.74 -2.68
CA SER A 38 7.02 -4.77 -4.13
C SER A 38 6.50 -6.08 -4.73
N GLY A 39 5.74 -5.99 -5.81
CA GLY A 39 5.10 -7.13 -6.47
C GLY A 39 3.94 -7.76 -5.68
N ALA A 40 3.50 -7.18 -4.56
CA ALA A 40 2.36 -7.71 -3.82
C ALA A 40 1.05 -7.57 -4.60
N ASP A 41 0.15 -8.53 -4.43
CA ASP A 41 -1.21 -8.48 -4.96
C ASP A 41 -2.15 -7.96 -3.86
N LEU A 42 -2.63 -6.73 -4.03
CA LEU A 42 -3.51 -6.00 -3.12
C LEU A 42 -4.89 -5.73 -3.75
N ARG A 43 -5.24 -6.43 -4.83
CA ARG A 43 -6.51 -6.21 -5.54
C ARG A 43 -7.70 -6.33 -4.58
N GLY A 44 -8.57 -5.32 -4.57
CA GLY A 44 -9.73 -5.25 -3.68
C GLY A 44 -9.41 -5.20 -2.18
N ALA A 45 -8.14 -5.00 -1.77
CA ALA A 45 -7.78 -4.91 -0.36
C ALA A 45 -8.40 -3.65 0.28
N ASN A 46 -8.82 -3.77 1.54
CA ASN A 46 -9.29 -2.65 2.35
C ASN A 46 -8.12 -2.10 3.18
N LEU A 47 -7.54 -0.99 2.73
CA LEU A 47 -6.44 -0.24 3.35
C LEU A 47 -6.91 1.10 3.91
N THR A 48 -8.21 1.22 4.22
CA THR A 48 -8.78 2.47 4.76
C THR A 48 -8.00 2.93 5.99
N ALA A 49 -7.53 4.18 6.01
CA ALA A 49 -6.72 4.77 7.08
C ALA A 49 -5.43 3.99 7.43
N ALA A 50 -4.94 3.13 6.53
CA ALA A 50 -3.68 2.43 6.73
C ALA A 50 -2.49 3.39 6.60
N ASN A 51 -1.42 3.12 7.36
CA ASN A 51 -0.17 3.84 7.24
C ASN A 51 0.79 3.07 6.31
N LEU A 52 0.96 3.56 5.08
CA LEU A 52 1.86 3.02 4.06
C LEU A 52 3.02 3.99 3.78
N SER A 53 3.28 4.97 4.66
CA SER A 53 4.31 5.96 4.40
C SER A 53 5.67 5.31 4.12
N HIS A 54 6.30 5.77 3.04
CA HIS A 54 7.58 5.26 2.56
C HIS A 54 7.61 3.74 2.26
N ALA A 55 6.45 3.09 2.12
CA ALA A 55 6.41 1.69 1.69
C ALA A 55 6.90 1.58 0.23
N ASN A 56 7.56 0.47 -0.08
CA ASN A 56 7.88 0.12 -1.46
C ASN A 56 6.69 -0.65 -2.06
N LEU A 57 6.03 -0.06 -3.06
CA LEU A 57 4.91 -0.64 -3.81
C LEU A 57 5.25 -0.86 -5.30
N ASP A 58 6.55 -0.91 -5.64
CA ASP A 58 7.00 -1.14 -7.01
C ASP A 58 6.39 -2.43 -7.56
N SER A 59 5.76 -2.34 -8.73
CA SER A 59 5.07 -3.46 -9.39
C SER A 59 3.97 -4.14 -8.56
N ALA A 60 3.51 -3.53 -7.46
CA ALA A 60 2.32 -4.01 -6.76
C ALA A 60 1.07 -3.81 -7.61
N VAL A 61 0.09 -4.70 -7.45
CA VAL A 61 -1.20 -4.61 -8.15
C VAL A 61 -2.27 -4.24 -7.12
N MET A 62 -2.87 -3.06 -7.27
CA MET A 62 -3.83 -2.53 -6.29
C MET A 62 -5.22 -2.30 -6.88
N THR A 63 -5.53 -2.87 -8.05
CA THR A 63 -6.81 -2.62 -8.74
C THR A 63 -8.01 -2.82 -7.81
N GLY A 64 -8.87 -1.79 -7.70
CA GLY A 64 -10.05 -1.80 -6.83
C GLY A 64 -9.77 -1.77 -5.32
N ALA A 65 -8.53 -1.55 -4.88
CA ALA A 65 -8.21 -1.38 -3.46
C ALA A 65 -8.80 -0.07 -2.91
N ASN A 66 -9.19 -0.09 -1.62
CA ASN A 66 -9.67 1.09 -0.92
C ASN A 66 -8.57 1.67 -0.03
N LEU A 67 -8.01 2.81 -0.43
CA LEU A 67 -7.00 3.58 0.29
C LEU A 67 -7.57 4.90 0.84
N THR A 68 -8.88 4.96 1.08
CA THR A 68 -9.52 6.14 1.69
C THR A 68 -8.82 6.50 3.01
N GLU A 69 -8.47 7.78 3.19
CA GLU A 69 -7.73 8.29 4.37
C GLU A 69 -6.34 7.65 4.62
N ALA A 70 -5.82 6.85 3.69
CA ALA A 70 -4.52 6.20 3.87
C ALA A 70 -3.37 7.21 3.81
N ASN A 71 -2.29 6.93 4.54
CA ASN A 71 -1.06 7.70 4.46
C ASN A 71 -0.11 7.08 3.44
N LEU A 72 0.07 7.74 2.30
CA LEU A 72 0.97 7.37 1.20
C LEU A 72 2.16 8.33 1.08
N THR A 73 2.49 9.04 2.16
CA THR A 73 3.61 10.01 2.14
C THR A 73 4.89 9.36 1.63
N GLY A 74 5.52 9.97 0.62
CA GLY A 74 6.81 9.54 0.07
C GLY A 74 6.80 8.19 -0.64
N VAL A 75 5.63 7.68 -1.03
CA VAL A 75 5.49 6.42 -1.79
C VAL A 75 5.71 6.68 -3.28
N ASN A 76 6.40 5.76 -3.96
CA ASN A 76 6.47 5.75 -5.41
C ASN A 76 5.38 4.83 -5.99
N LEU A 77 4.42 5.40 -6.72
CA LEU A 77 3.35 4.69 -7.42
C LEU A 77 3.58 4.66 -8.95
N SER A 78 4.71 5.16 -9.45
CA SER A 78 5.01 5.24 -10.90
C SER A 78 5.05 3.89 -11.62
N GLN A 79 5.22 2.80 -10.87
CA GLN A 79 5.26 1.42 -11.37
C GLN A 79 4.17 0.54 -10.74
N THR A 80 3.14 1.16 -10.15
CA THR A 80 2.06 0.45 -9.45
C THR A 80 0.79 0.52 -10.28
N ASP A 81 0.10 -0.61 -10.44
CA ASP A 81 -1.23 -0.61 -11.07
C ASP A 81 -2.26 -0.11 -10.03
N ILE A 82 -2.70 1.14 -10.20
CA ILE A 82 -3.69 1.80 -9.36
C ILE A 82 -5.04 2.02 -10.06
N GLY A 83 -5.35 1.24 -11.10
CA GLY A 83 -6.66 1.29 -11.76
C GLY A 83 -7.80 1.11 -10.75
N GLU A 84 -8.79 2.01 -10.75
CA GLU A 84 -9.95 1.96 -9.84
C GLU A 84 -9.62 2.03 -8.34
N VAL A 85 -8.40 2.43 -7.96
CA VAL A 85 -8.06 2.64 -6.55
C VAL A 85 -8.78 3.85 -5.99
N ASN A 86 -9.42 3.69 -4.84
CA ASN A 86 -10.00 4.82 -4.13
C ASN A 86 -8.94 5.52 -3.26
N LEU A 87 -8.48 6.69 -3.69
CA LEU A 87 -7.53 7.57 -2.97
C LEU A 87 -8.21 8.74 -2.24
N THR A 88 -9.53 8.68 -2.01
CA THR A 88 -10.26 9.77 -1.36
C THR A 88 -9.61 10.13 -0.02
N GLN A 89 -9.25 11.40 0.17
CA GLN A 89 -8.59 11.90 1.39
C GLN A 89 -7.25 11.21 1.73
N ALA A 90 -6.64 10.45 0.81
CA ALA A 90 -5.32 9.89 1.04
C ALA A 90 -4.28 11.02 1.14
N ASN A 91 -3.34 10.89 2.07
CA ASN A 91 -2.20 11.79 2.14
C ASN A 91 -1.13 11.36 1.14
N LEU A 92 -1.01 12.11 0.04
CA LEU A 92 -0.09 11.85 -1.08
C LEU A 92 1.18 12.71 -1.01
N ARG A 93 1.49 13.36 0.12
CA ARG A 93 2.63 14.29 0.20
C ARG A 93 3.94 13.60 -0.16
N GLY A 94 4.67 14.14 -1.13
CA GLY A 94 5.91 13.58 -1.68
C GLY A 94 5.74 12.26 -2.44
N ALA A 95 4.51 11.80 -2.69
CA ALA A 95 4.28 10.61 -3.48
C ALA A 95 4.52 10.90 -4.97
N ILE A 96 5.04 9.91 -5.69
CA ILE A 96 5.20 9.96 -7.15
C ILE A 96 4.04 9.19 -7.76
N MET A 97 3.23 9.84 -8.60
CA MET A 97 2.05 9.25 -9.24
C MET A 97 2.41 8.45 -10.50
N PRO A 98 1.50 7.62 -11.06
CA PRO A 98 1.73 6.88 -12.31
C PRO A 98 2.14 7.73 -13.52
N ASP A 99 1.72 8.99 -13.56
CA ASP A 99 2.10 9.96 -14.60
C ASP A 99 3.48 10.62 -14.33
N GLY A 100 4.15 10.24 -13.24
CA GLY A 100 5.43 10.79 -12.78
C GLY A 100 5.30 12.08 -11.97
N ALA A 101 4.09 12.61 -11.74
CA ALA A 101 3.91 13.82 -10.96
C ALA A 101 4.23 13.58 -9.48
N ILE A 102 4.95 14.53 -8.87
CA ILE A 102 5.21 14.54 -7.43
C ILE A 102 4.13 15.39 -6.76
N HIS A 103 3.38 14.82 -5.83
CA HIS A 103 2.38 15.56 -5.05
C HIS A 103 3.05 16.32 -3.90
N ALA A 104 2.85 17.63 -3.82
CA ALA A 104 3.44 18.50 -2.81
C ALA A 104 2.70 18.48 -1.46
#